data_AF-A0A936U3H8-F1
#
_entry.id   AF-A0A936U3H8-F1
#
_cell.length_a   1.000
_cell.length_b   1.000
_cell.length_c   1.000
_cell.angle_alpha   90.00
_cell.angle_beta   90.00
_cell.angle_gamma   90.00
#
_symmetry.space_group_name_H-M   'P 1'
#
loop_
_entity.id
_entity.type
_entity.pdbx_description
1 polymer ?
#
loop_
_entity_poly.entity_id
_entity_poly.type
_entity_poly.pdbx_seq_one_letter_code
_entity_poly.pdbx_strand_id
1 'polypeptide(L)'
;MIDTSDTEDSAPDTSQDPLPLCVNEWMPKNETSVADETGATGDWIELHNPGVEPIPLDGWTIEDDDSGPQPLDGLSVGPGEFLLLWADERTPVGLTHLNFKLSGDGGQLSLYAPDGRGSVLGWGAIEDDYAIARATDCCTEEDCLGFDWRGTPGGTNTPEEEPEEPEPVEVELLARGSSHRYWDKNRAPDAGWTAPEFDDSAWSEGVAPLGYGDDHIVTTINYGSDESNKRAAAYFRVEFEAGALKSLQELYVDLMRDDGAAVYLNGVEVLRDNLPDGDLSFTTLASSNATSQTAVQRWPIDPSSLVEGWNTLAVEVHQVDVTSSDLSFDVGVVALLPPPQ
;
A
#
# COMPACT_ATOMS: atom_id res chain seq x y z
N MET A 1 32.74 33.45 -27.62
CA MET A 1 31.84 33.04 -26.53
C MET A 1 31.40 31.66 -26.91
N ILE A 2 32.16 30.66 -26.45
CA ILE A 2 31.77 29.25 -26.61
C ILE A 2 30.96 28.97 -25.35
N ASP A 3 29.72 28.61 -25.59
CA ASP A 3 28.74 28.32 -24.55
C ASP A 3 29.17 27.06 -23.79
N THR A 4 29.20 27.15 -22.47
CA THR A 4 29.64 26.09 -21.54
C THR A 4 28.47 25.70 -20.66
N SER A 5 27.40 25.22 -21.27
CA SER A 5 26.29 24.56 -20.59
C SER A 5 25.86 23.38 -21.43
N ASP A 6 26.21 22.19 -20.94
CA ASP A 6 25.41 20.96 -21.01
C ASP A 6 26.34 19.79 -20.63
N THR A 7 26.68 19.72 -19.34
CA THR A 7 26.98 18.45 -18.70
C THR A 7 25.66 17.96 -18.11
N GLU A 8 24.76 17.52 -18.99
CA GLU A 8 23.63 16.71 -18.55
C GLU A 8 24.16 15.31 -18.27
N ASP A 9 24.03 14.95 -16.99
CA ASP A 9 24.10 13.61 -16.42
C ASP A 9 23.05 12.73 -17.12
N SER A 10 23.42 12.22 -18.30
CA SER A 10 22.57 11.33 -19.08
C SER A 10 22.91 9.91 -18.71
N ALA A 11 21.89 9.15 -18.31
CA ALA A 11 22.00 7.71 -18.11
C ALA A 11 22.59 7.04 -19.37
N PRO A 12 23.32 5.92 -19.24
CA PRO A 12 24.01 5.32 -20.38
C PRO A 12 23.00 4.78 -21.40
N ASP A 13 23.15 5.15 -22.67
CA ASP A 13 22.27 4.70 -23.76
C ASP A 13 22.49 3.21 -24.05
N THR A 14 21.51 2.38 -23.69
CA THR A 14 21.52 0.93 -23.92
C THR A 14 20.75 0.51 -25.17
N SER A 15 20.22 1.46 -25.96
CA SER A 15 19.19 1.26 -26.99
C SER A 15 19.53 0.33 -28.15
N GLN A 16 20.74 -0.23 -28.19
CA GLN A 16 21.21 -1.14 -29.23
C GLN A 16 22.30 -2.10 -28.70
N ASP A 17 22.20 -2.73 -27.52
CA ASP A 17 23.18 -3.76 -27.14
C ASP A 17 23.10 -4.93 -28.16
N PRO A 18 24.06 -5.04 -29.11
CA PRO A 18 23.87 -5.89 -30.28
C PRO A 18 24.28 -7.33 -29.96
N LEU A 19 24.68 -7.61 -28.73
CA LEU A 19 25.33 -8.84 -28.33
C LEU A 19 24.32 -9.86 -27.79
N PRO A 20 24.56 -11.17 -28.03
CA PRO A 20 23.78 -12.23 -27.40
C PRO A 20 24.08 -12.40 -25.89
N LEU A 21 25.06 -11.66 -25.37
CA LEU A 21 25.52 -11.66 -23.99
C LEU A 21 25.55 -10.20 -23.54
N CYS A 22 24.97 -9.87 -22.38
CA CYS A 22 24.96 -8.50 -21.88
C CYS A 22 25.81 -8.37 -20.62
N VAL A 23 26.36 -7.18 -20.38
CA VAL A 23 26.73 -6.76 -19.02
C VAL A 23 25.42 -6.45 -18.29
N ASN A 24 25.10 -7.24 -17.26
CA ASN A 24 23.82 -7.18 -16.57
C ASN A 24 23.83 -6.21 -15.38
N GLU A 25 24.90 -6.27 -14.59
CA GLU A 25 25.17 -5.36 -13.49
C GLU A 25 26.67 -5.33 -13.15
N TRP A 26 27.14 -4.28 -12.48
CA TRP A 26 28.52 -4.19 -12.00
C TRP A 26 28.63 -3.30 -10.76
N MET A 27 29.62 -3.57 -9.90
CA MET A 27 29.83 -2.85 -8.64
C MET A 27 31.29 -2.42 -8.49
N PRO A 28 31.60 -1.13 -8.69
CA PRO A 28 32.95 -0.59 -8.54
C PRO A 28 33.50 -0.45 -7.12
N LYS A 29 32.66 -0.64 -6.09
CA LYS A 29 33.03 -0.46 -4.67
C LYS A 29 32.35 -1.51 -3.80
N ASN A 30 32.75 -2.77 -3.96
CA ASN A 30 32.17 -3.88 -3.20
C ASN A 30 32.84 -4.03 -1.83
N GLU A 31 32.14 -3.66 -0.77
CA GLU A 31 32.62 -3.77 0.62
C GLU A 31 31.92 -4.91 1.37
N THR A 32 30.63 -5.14 1.09
CA THR A 32 29.79 -6.10 1.83
C THR A 32 28.80 -6.90 0.98
N SER A 33 28.69 -6.68 -0.34
CA SER A 33 27.70 -7.37 -1.17
C SER A 33 28.02 -8.85 -1.36
N VAL A 34 29.15 -9.17 -1.99
CA VAL A 34 29.53 -10.55 -2.34
C VAL A 34 31.04 -10.74 -2.20
N ALA A 35 31.47 -11.95 -1.82
CA ALA A 35 32.88 -12.28 -1.70
C ALA A 35 33.29 -13.34 -2.73
N ASP A 36 34.53 -13.23 -3.23
CA ASP A 36 35.15 -14.21 -4.12
C ASP A 36 35.42 -15.55 -3.43
N GLU A 37 35.98 -16.53 -4.16
CA GLU A 37 36.32 -17.85 -3.62
C GLU A 37 37.37 -17.82 -2.48
N THR A 38 38.07 -16.69 -2.32
CA THR A 38 39.06 -16.45 -1.27
C THR A 38 38.48 -15.69 -0.07
N GLY A 39 37.24 -15.20 -0.17
CA GLY A 39 36.58 -14.38 0.84
C GLY A 39 36.87 -12.88 0.72
N ALA A 40 37.47 -12.43 -0.38
CA ALA A 40 37.74 -11.01 -0.64
C ALA A 40 36.55 -10.37 -1.37
N THR A 41 36.24 -9.12 -1.04
CA THR A 41 35.19 -8.31 -1.67
C THR A 41 35.83 -7.45 -2.77
N GLY A 42 36.19 -8.07 -3.88
CA GLY A 42 36.67 -7.34 -5.07
C GLY A 42 35.50 -6.69 -5.81
N ASP A 43 35.79 -5.63 -6.56
CA ASP A 43 34.84 -5.07 -7.52
C ASP A 43 34.44 -6.19 -8.50
N TRP A 44 33.21 -6.14 -8.99
CA TRP A 44 32.70 -7.23 -9.83
C TRP A 44 31.85 -6.72 -10.99
N ILE A 45 31.81 -7.55 -12.02
CA ILE A 45 31.01 -7.36 -13.23
C ILE A 45 30.24 -8.65 -13.45
N GLU A 46 28.95 -8.55 -13.73
CA GLU A 46 28.10 -9.67 -14.07
C GLU A 46 27.78 -9.68 -15.57
N LEU A 47 28.01 -10.82 -16.20
CA LEU A 47 27.54 -11.10 -17.56
C LEU A 47 26.32 -12.02 -17.50
N HIS A 48 25.28 -11.71 -18.27
CA HIS A 48 24.09 -12.57 -18.40
C HIS A 48 23.87 -13.04 -19.83
N ASN A 49 23.51 -14.32 -19.96
CA ASN A 49 23.06 -14.93 -21.22
C ASN A 49 21.53 -15.12 -21.20
N PRO A 50 20.75 -14.23 -21.83
CA PRO A 50 19.29 -14.35 -21.90
C PRO A 50 18.82 -15.42 -22.90
N GLY A 51 19.76 -16.05 -23.62
CA GLY A 51 19.49 -17.06 -24.63
C GLY A 51 19.20 -18.45 -24.07
N VAL A 52 18.82 -19.34 -24.98
CA VAL A 52 18.52 -20.76 -24.67
C VAL A 52 19.68 -21.72 -24.98
N GLU A 53 20.79 -21.20 -25.49
CA GLU A 53 22.00 -21.96 -25.83
C GLU A 53 23.19 -21.38 -25.05
N PRO A 54 24.18 -22.21 -24.65
CA PRO A 54 25.37 -21.72 -23.99
C PRO A 54 26.20 -20.83 -24.92
N ILE A 55 26.80 -19.78 -24.38
CA ILE A 55 27.70 -18.86 -25.08
C ILE A 55 29.14 -19.14 -24.60
N PRO A 56 30.01 -19.75 -25.43
CA PRO A 56 31.44 -19.80 -25.16
C PRO A 56 32.06 -18.40 -25.31
N LEU A 57 32.96 -18.03 -24.40
CA LEU A 57 33.60 -16.72 -24.38
C LEU A 57 34.98 -16.68 -25.05
N ASP A 58 35.35 -17.72 -25.79
CA ASP A 58 36.58 -17.73 -26.60
C ASP A 58 36.57 -16.57 -27.63
N GLY A 59 37.60 -15.73 -27.57
CA GLY A 59 37.77 -14.53 -28.40
C GLY A 59 36.97 -13.30 -27.94
N TRP A 60 36.18 -13.39 -26.87
CA TRP A 60 35.56 -12.23 -26.24
C TRP A 60 36.58 -11.47 -25.40
N THR A 61 36.43 -10.15 -25.32
CA THR A 61 37.29 -9.30 -24.49
C THR A 61 36.51 -8.32 -23.66
N ILE A 62 37.01 -8.01 -22.46
CA ILE A 62 36.47 -6.99 -21.58
C ILE A 62 37.55 -5.96 -21.22
N GLU A 63 37.17 -4.70 -21.04
CA GLU A 63 38.10 -3.59 -20.81
C GLU A 63 37.44 -2.52 -19.93
N ASP A 64 38.17 -2.03 -18.92
CA ASP A 64 37.86 -0.83 -18.15
C ASP A 64 38.71 0.36 -18.65
N ASP A 65 38.07 1.42 -19.12
CA ASP A 65 38.70 2.61 -19.71
C ASP A 65 39.87 2.28 -20.67
N ASP A 66 41.11 2.61 -20.27
CA ASP A 66 42.35 2.41 -21.04
C ASP A 66 43.17 1.21 -20.52
N SER A 67 42.57 0.28 -19.76
CA SER A 67 43.24 -0.91 -19.21
C SER A 67 43.77 -1.87 -20.30
N GLY A 68 43.22 -1.78 -21.51
CA GLY A 68 43.47 -2.71 -22.59
C GLY A 68 42.57 -3.95 -22.50
N PRO A 69 42.28 -4.59 -23.65
CA PRO A 69 41.35 -5.72 -23.68
C PRO A 69 41.91 -6.95 -22.96
N GLN A 70 41.18 -7.45 -21.98
CA GLN A 70 41.42 -8.74 -21.35
C GLN A 70 40.58 -9.85 -22.03
N PRO A 71 41.20 -10.93 -22.53
CA PRO A 71 40.48 -12.08 -23.08
C PRO A 71 39.71 -12.87 -22.02
N LEU A 72 38.55 -13.40 -22.39
CA LEU A 72 37.70 -14.28 -21.57
C LEU A 72 37.75 -15.76 -22.02
N ASP A 73 38.84 -16.14 -22.70
CA ASP A 73 39.02 -17.49 -23.25
C ASP A 73 38.87 -18.60 -22.19
N GLY A 74 38.18 -19.69 -22.58
CA GLY A 74 37.92 -20.84 -21.70
C GLY A 74 36.75 -20.68 -20.72
N LEU A 75 36.09 -19.52 -20.68
CA LEU A 75 34.83 -19.32 -19.95
C LEU A 75 33.61 -19.60 -20.86
N SER A 76 32.47 -19.86 -20.24
CA SER A 76 31.17 -19.96 -20.92
C SER A 76 30.04 -19.57 -19.97
N VAL A 77 28.99 -18.97 -20.52
CA VAL A 77 27.75 -18.66 -19.79
C VAL A 77 26.64 -19.56 -20.33
N GLY A 78 26.07 -20.43 -19.51
CA GLY A 78 24.97 -21.30 -19.90
C GLY A 78 23.67 -20.54 -20.17
N PRO A 79 22.63 -21.22 -20.70
CA PRO A 79 21.33 -20.62 -20.96
C PRO A 79 20.70 -20.04 -19.67
N GLY A 80 20.37 -18.76 -19.67
CA GLY A 80 19.79 -18.06 -18.50
C GLY A 80 20.74 -17.94 -17.31
N GLU A 81 22.02 -18.27 -17.46
CA GLU A 81 23.01 -18.19 -16.38
C GLU A 81 23.64 -16.79 -16.29
N PHE A 82 24.19 -16.51 -15.10
CA PHE A 82 24.91 -15.31 -14.76
C PHE A 82 26.36 -15.69 -14.44
N LEU A 83 27.31 -14.87 -14.89
CA LEU A 83 28.75 -15.07 -14.66
C LEU A 83 29.34 -13.83 -14.01
N LEU A 84 29.86 -14.00 -12.79
CA LEU A 84 30.63 -12.97 -12.09
C LEU A 84 32.10 -13.00 -12.51
N LEU A 85 32.60 -11.82 -12.86
CA LEU A 85 34.01 -11.52 -13.09
C LEU A 85 34.49 -10.55 -12.01
N TRP A 86 35.65 -10.82 -11.42
CA TRP A 86 36.23 -10.03 -10.33
C TRP A 86 37.24 -9.02 -10.89
N ALA A 87 36.88 -7.74 -10.93
CA ALA A 87 37.76 -6.63 -11.27
C ALA A 87 38.65 -6.26 -10.07
N ASP A 88 39.62 -7.12 -9.75
CA ASP A 88 40.39 -7.03 -8.51
C ASP A 88 41.93 -7.00 -8.69
N GLU A 89 42.42 -6.88 -9.92
CA GLU A 89 43.85 -6.94 -10.30
C GLU A 89 44.57 -8.25 -9.92
N ARG A 90 43.85 -9.35 -9.66
CA ARG A 90 44.44 -10.60 -9.15
C ARG A 90 44.48 -11.72 -10.19
N THR A 91 45.12 -11.45 -11.33
CA THR A 91 45.37 -12.48 -12.34
C THR A 91 46.77 -13.12 -12.21
N PRO A 92 46.90 -14.47 -12.20
CA PRO A 92 45.84 -15.48 -12.10
C PRO A 92 45.63 -15.97 -10.65
N VAL A 93 44.46 -15.67 -10.07
CA VAL A 93 43.89 -16.43 -8.95
C VAL A 93 42.89 -17.48 -9.47
N GLY A 94 42.10 -17.10 -10.48
CA GLY A 94 41.17 -17.95 -11.23
C GLY A 94 40.90 -17.37 -12.62
N LEU A 95 40.09 -18.06 -13.45
CA LEU A 95 39.73 -17.59 -14.79
C LEU A 95 38.77 -16.39 -14.78
N THR A 96 38.06 -16.18 -13.67
CA THR A 96 37.08 -15.09 -13.48
C THR A 96 37.70 -13.81 -12.91
N HIS A 97 38.99 -13.83 -12.53
CA HIS A 97 39.67 -12.62 -12.06
C HIS A 97 40.19 -11.79 -13.23
N LEU A 98 40.10 -10.47 -13.11
CA LEU A 98 40.52 -9.50 -14.10
C LEU A 98 41.80 -8.78 -13.65
N ASN A 99 42.53 -8.23 -14.60
CA ASN A 99 43.80 -7.54 -14.40
C ASN A 99 43.65 -6.04 -14.13
N PHE A 100 42.42 -5.56 -13.95
CA PHE A 100 42.05 -4.19 -13.66
C PHE A 100 41.07 -4.12 -12.47
N LYS A 101 40.83 -2.90 -11.99
CA LYS A 101 39.81 -2.54 -11.00
C LYS A 101 38.89 -1.49 -11.58
N LEU A 102 37.66 -1.40 -11.09
CA LEU A 102 36.73 -0.38 -11.52
C LEU A 102 36.89 0.89 -10.69
N SER A 103 36.68 2.05 -11.31
CA SER A 103 36.68 3.34 -10.61
C SER A 103 35.30 3.65 -10.03
N GLY A 104 35.21 3.84 -8.72
CA GLY A 104 33.98 4.32 -8.09
C GLY A 104 33.77 5.85 -8.16
N ASP A 105 34.66 6.58 -8.83
CA ASP A 105 34.47 8.00 -9.17
C ASP A 105 33.87 8.19 -10.58
N GLY A 106 33.58 7.08 -11.27
CA GLY A 106 33.11 7.02 -12.65
C GLY A 106 34.14 6.38 -13.58
N GLY A 107 33.66 5.82 -14.69
CA GLY A 107 34.48 5.08 -15.67
C GLY A 107 33.66 4.57 -16.85
N GLN A 108 34.29 3.76 -17.70
CA GLN A 108 33.67 3.10 -18.84
C GLN A 108 34.08 1.62 -18.91
N LEU A 109 33.09 0.75 -19.12
CA LEU A 109 33.23 -0.68 -19.25
C LEU A 109 32.85 -1.09 -20.68
N SER A 110 33.75 -1.79 -21.35
CA SER A 110 33.54 -2.27 -22.71
C SER A 110 33.61 -3.79 -22.79
N LEU A 111 32.61 -4.42 -23.40
CA LEU A 111 32.58 -5.84 -23.74
C LEU A 111 32.55 -5.98 -25.26
N TYR A 112 33.49 -6.73 -25.83
CA TYR A 112 33.56 -6.97 -27.28
C TYR A 112 33.47 -8.46 -27.61
N ALA A 113 32.66 -8.78 -28.62
CA ALA A 113 32.58 -10.10 -29.23
C ALA A 113 33.70 -10.33 -30.25
N PRO A 114 34.02 -11.60 -30.61
CA PRO A 114 35.09 -11.92 -31.57
C PRO A 114 34.89 -11.32 -32.97
N ASP A 115 33.66 -10.94 -33.33
CA ASP A 115 33.32 -10.32 -34.61
C ASP A 115 33.47 -8.79 -34.60
N GLY A 116 33.88 -8.21 -33.46
CA GLY A 116 34.14 -6.78 -33.28
C GLY A 116 32.91 -5.95 -32.88
N ARG A 117 31.73 -6.56 -32.71
CA ARG A 117 30.60 -5.88 -32.05
C ARG A 117 30.92 -5.69 -30.57
N GLY A 118 30.44 -4.61 -29.97
CA GLY A 118 30.66 -4.36 -28.55
C GLY A 118 29.53 -3.60 -27.88
N SER A 119 29.51 -3.69 -26.55
CA SER A 119 28.67 -2.95 -25.61
C SER A 119 29.58 -2.07 -24.78
N VAL A 120 29.30 -0.76 -24.70
CA VAL A 120 30.14 0.23 -24.02
C VAL A 120 29.27 1.02 -23.06
N LEU A 121 29.55 0.88 -21.77
CA LEU A 121 28.71 1.40 -20.69
C LEU A 121 29.52 2.35 -19.81
N GLY A 122 29.11 3.61 -19.74
CA GLY A 122 29.72 4.60 -18.85
C GLY A 122 28.97 4.70 -17.52
N TRP A 123 29.63 5.17 -16.46
CA TRP A 123 28.98 5.54 -15.20
C TRP A 123 29.66 6.74 -14.54
N GLY A 124 28.92 7.44 -13.68
CA GLY A 124 29.43 8.51 -12.82
C GLY A 124 29.92 8.00 -11.47
N ALA A 125 30.17 8.91 -10.52
CA ALA A 125 30.55 8.52 -9.17
C ALA A 125 29.45 7.67 -8.51
N ILE A 126 29.88 6.65 -7.75
CA ILE A 126 29.01 5.70 -7.06
C ILE A 126 29.41 5.53 -5.60
N GLU A 127 28.44 5.28 -4.74
CA GLU A 127 28.63 4.96 -3.33
C GLU A 127 29.09 3.51 -3.13
N ASP A 128 29.65 3.22 -1.96
CA ASP A 128 30.02 1.86 -1.56
C ASP A 128 28.79 0.94 -1.61
N ASP A 129 28.97 -0.30 -2.04
CA ASP A 129 27.94 -1.35 -2.11
C ASP A 129 26.72 -1.06 -2.99
N TYR A 130 26.76 -0.03 -3.83
CA TYR A 130 25.78 0.13 -4.92
C TYR A 130 26.31 -0.50 -6.21
N ALA A 131 25.47 -1.31 -6.85
CA ALA A 131 25.68 -1.77 -8.21
C ALA A 131 25.05 -0.79 -9.20
N ILE A 132 25.64 -0.62 -10.37
CA ILE A 132 24.90 -0.15 -11.54
C ILE A 132 24.30 -1.39 -12.19
N ALA A 133 22.98 -1.47 -12.24
CA ALA A 133 22.24 -2.66 -12.64
C ALA A 133 21.20 -2.32 -13.70
N ARG A 134 20.93 -3.28 -14.58
CA ARG A 134 19.80 -3.19 -15.49
C ARG A 134 18.48 -3.36 -14.72
N ALA A 135 17.42 -2.62 -15.08
CA ALA A 135 16.11 -2.66 -14.41
C ALA A 135 15.38 -4.01 -14.56
N THR A 136 15.65 -4.70 -15.67
CA THR A 136 15.33 -6.13 -15.86
C THR A 136 16.50 -6.77 -16.60
N ASP A 137 16.62 -8.10 -16.54
CA ASP A 137 17.75 -8.82 -17.16
C ASP A 137 17.93 -8.45 -18.63
N CYS A 138 19.12 -7.96 -18.97
CA CYS A 138 19.48 -7.49 -20.31
C CYS A 138 18.47 -6.52 -20.97
N CYS A 139 17.72 -5.68 -20.24
CA CYS A 139 16.90 -4.64 -20.87
C CYS A 139 17.73 -3.74 -21.79
N THR A 140 17.13 -3.07 -22.78
CA THR A 140 17.86 -2.16 -23.68
C THR A 140 17.11 -0.84 -23.86
N GLU A 141 16.24 -0.46 -22.93
CA GLU A 141 15.46 0.77 -23.03
C GLU A 141 16.24 1.97 -22.46
N GLU A 142 15.79 3.20 -22.73
CA GLU A 142 16.49 4.45 -22.36
C GLU A 142 16.72 4.55 -20.84
N ASP A 143 15.81 4.01 -20.03
CA ASP A 143 15.88 4.00 -18.56
C ASP A 143 16.32 2.63 -18.00
N CYS A 144 17.08 1.85 -18.79
CA CYS A 144 17.43 0.50 -18.39
C CYS A 144 18.42 0.43 -17.23
N LEU A 145 19.28 1.42 -17.01
CA LEU A 145 20.29 1.36 -15.96
C LEU A 145 19.89 2.19 -14.74
N GLY A 146 20.00 1.59 -13.56
CA GLY A 146 19.78 2.23 -12.27
C GLY A 146 20.85 1.83 -11.26
N PHE A 147 20.73 2.40 -10.05
CA PHE A 147 21.56 2.01 -8.91
C PHE A 147 20.79 1.07 -8.00
N ASP A 148 21.38 -0.07 -7.67
CA ASP A 148 20.77 -1.04 -6.76
C ASP A 148 21.66 -1.29 -5.54
N TRP A 149 21.07 -1.24 -4.36
CA TRP A 149 21.78 -1.49 -3.11
C TRP A 149 22.12 -2.97 -3.02
N ARG A 150 23.40 -3.29 -3.07
CA ARG A 150 24.02 -4.62 -3.13
C ARG A 150 23.89 -5.35 -4.46
N GLY A 151 23.02 -4.91 -5.37
CA GLY A 151 22.75 -5.60 -6.63
C GLY A 151 22.22 -7.02 -6.43
N THR A 152 22.22 -7.80 -7.49
CA THR A 152 21.72 -9.18 -7.51
C THR A 152 22.79 -10.21 -7.92
N PRO A 153 24.00 -10.20 -7.33
CA PRO A 153 25.14 -10.96 -7.86
C PRO A 153 24.84 -12.46 -7.98
N GLY A 154 24.90 -12.95 -9.21
CA GLY A 154 24.59 -14.33 -9.61
C GLY A 154 23.10 -14.60 -9.84
N GLY A 155 22.26 -13.58 -9.94
CA GLY A 155 20.80 -13.66 -9.95
C GLY A 155 20.12 -12.69 -10.92
N THR A 156 18.80 -12.77 -10.96
CA THR A 156 17.95 -11.93 -11.83
C THR A 156 17.81 -10.52 -11.27
N ASN A 157 18.02 -9.51 -12.12
CA ASN A 157 17.64 -8.12 -11.88
C ASN A 157 16.13 -7.89 -12.05
N THR A 158 15.44 -8.80 -12.75
CA THR A 158 13.97 -8.75 -12.84
C THR A 158 13.42 -8.94 -11.43
N PRO A 159 12.67 -7.95 -10.89
CA PRO A 159 12.01 -8.12 -9.60
C PRO A 159 11.15 -9.38 -9.68
N GLU A 160 11.23 -10.27 -8.69
CA GLU A 160 10.18 -11.26 -8.52
C GLU A 160 8.88 -10.47 -8.38
N GLU A 161 7.91 -10.68 -9.28
CA GLU A 161 6.53 -10.32 -8.99
C GLU A 161 6.17 -11.13 -7.74
N GLU A 162 6.33 -10.56 -6.55
CA GLU A 162 5.67 -11.12 -5.38
C GLU A 162 4.20 -11.24 -5.75
N PRO A 163 3.58 -12.43 -5.66
CA PRO A 163 2.18 -12.55 -5.98
C PRO A 163 1.46 -11.59 -5.05
N GLU A 164 0.81 -10.55 -5.60
CA GLU A 164 0.03 -9.62 -4.80
C GLU A 164 -0.91 -10.47 -3.94
N GLU A 165 -0.71 -10.45 -2.62
CA GLU A 165 -1.65 -11.12 -1.72
C GLU A 165 -3.01 -10.54 -2.05
N PRO A 166 -4.00 -11.38 -2.42
CA PRO A 166 -5.26 -10.83 -2.88
C PRO A 166 -5.85 -10.00 -1.73
N GLU A 167 -6.38 -8.81 -2.04
CA GLU A 167 -6.81 -7.85 -1.03
C GLU A 167 -8.19 -8.24 -0.44
N PRO A 168 -8.46 -7.97 0.85
CA PRO A 168 -9.79 -8.11 1.43
C PRO A 168 -10.83 -7.29 0.67
N VAL A 169 -12.05 -7.81 0.57
CA VAL A 169 -13.14 -7.14 -0.15
C VAL A 169 -14.07 -6.45 0.85
N GLU A 170 -14.20 -5.13 0.73
CA GLU A 170 -15.24 -4.37 1.43
C GLU A 170 -16.61 -4.60 0.79
N VAL A 171 -17.58 -4.97 1.62
CA VAL A 171 -18.99 -5.11 1.26
C VAL A 171 -19.81 -4.16 2.11
N GLU A 172 -20.44 -3.19 1.48
CA GLU A 172 -21.39 -2.29 2.13
C GLU A 172 -22.70 -3.04 2.40
N LEU A 173 -23.02 -3.22 3.69
CA LEU A 173 -24.27 -3.85 4.15
C LEU A 173 -25.37 -2.81 4.38
N LEU A 174 -24.99 -1.61 4.80
CA LEU A 174 -25.86 -0.44 4.95
C LEU A 174 -25.11 0.79 4.49
N ALA A 175 -25.63 1.47 3.47
CA ALA A 175 -25.06 2.72 2.99
C ALA A 175 -25.35 3.88 3.93
N ARG A 176 -24.38 4.78 4.13
CA ARG A 176 -24.65 6.11 4.68
C ARG A 176 -25.61 6.88 3.78
N GLY A 177 -26.38 7.80 4.36
CA GLY A 177 -27.45 8.50 3.65
C GLY A 177 -28.69 7.62 3.40
N SER A 178 -28.79 6.46 4.06
CA SER A 178 -29.98 5.61 4.02
C SER A 178 -31.17 6.27 4.73
N SER A 179 -32.36 5.72 4.53
CA SER A 179 -33.55 6.15 5.28
C SER A 179 -33.63 5.43 6.62
N HIS A 180 -33.92 6.18 7.68
CA HIS A 180 -34.07 5.67 9.04
C HIS A 180 -35.46 6.00 9.57
N ARG A 181 -36.03 5.06 10.33
CA ARG A 181 -37.09 5.36 11.29
C ARG A 181 -36.48 6.12 12.45
N TYR A 182 -37.12 7.19 12.91
CA TYR A 182 -36.60 8.00 14.00
C TYR A 182 -37.66 8.37 15.03
N TRP A 183 -37.22 8.40 16.28
CA TRP A 183 -37.99 8.80 17.43
C TRP A 183 -37.32 10.00 18.09
N ASP A 184 -37.95 11.15 17.91
CA ASP A 184 -37.48 12.44 18.41
C ASP A 184 -38.34 12.94 19.56
N LYS A 185 -39.04 12.10 20.34
CA LYS A 185 -40.02 12.60 21.35
C LYS A 185 -39.35 12.94 22.69
N ASN A 186 -40.03 13.74 23.51
CA ASN A 186 -39.57 14.09 24.87
C ASN A 186 -39.84 12.94 25.89
N ARG A 187 -39.48 11.71 25.50
CA ARG A 187 -39.48 10.48 26.29
C ARG A 187 -38.68 9.42 25.55
N ALA A 188 -38.15 8.44 26.28
CA ALA A 188 -37.56 7.26 25.68
C ALA A 188 -38.58 6.50 24.81
N PRO A 189 -38.12 5.80 23.76
CA PRO A 189 -38.90 4.76 23.12
C PRO A 189 -39.43 3.71 24.10
N ASP A 190 -40.43 2.94 23.67
CA ASP A 190 -40.95 1.84 24.46
C ASP A 190 -39.87 0.75 24.68
N ALA A 191 -40.01 -0.03 25.75
CA ALA A 191 -39.02 -1.04 26.10
C ALA A 191 -38.79 -2.05 24.96
N GLY A 192 -37.53 -2.43 24.73
CA GLY A 192 -37.15 -3.34 23.64
C GLY A 192 -36.94 -2.65 22.29
N TRP A 193 -36.93 -1.32 22.21
CA TRP A 193 -36.76 -0.56 20.96
C TRP A 193 -35.46 -0.84 20.19
N THR A 194 -34.48 -1.55 20.75
CA THR A 194 -33.25 -1.95 20.05
C THR A 194 -33.36 -3.33 19.41
N ALA A 195 -34.38 -4.12 19.77
CA ALA A 195 -34.54 -5.48 19.31
C ALA A 195 -35.12 -5.56 17.88
N PRO A 196 -34.85 -6.64 17.12
CA PRO A 196 -35.39 -6.82 15.77
C PRO A 196 -36.91 -6.88 15.72
N GLU A 197 -37.56 -7.48 16.72
CA GLU A 197 -39.01 -7.68 16.76
C GLU A 197 -39.82 -6.44 17.15
N PHE A 198 -39.14 -5.32 17.45
CA PHE A 198 -39.80 -4.08 17.85
C PHE A 198 -40.56 -3.43 16.69
N ASP A 199 -41.84 -3.14 16.92
CA ASP A 199 -42.69 -2.45 15.95
C ASP A 199 -42.46 -0.94 16.00
N ASP A 200 -41.66 -0.42 15.07
CA ASP A 200 -41.39 1.00 14.88
C ASP A 200 -42.28 1.66 13.81
N SER A 201 -43.36 1.01 13.36
CA SER A 201 -44.22 1.55 12.29
C SER A 201 -44.86 2.91 12.63
N ALA A 202 -44.94 3.25 13.92
CA ALA A 202 -45.41 4.55 14.39
C ALA A 202 -44.31 5.64 14.43
N TRP A 203 -43.05 5.30 14.18
CA TRP A 203 -41.94 6.24 14.14
C TRP A 203 -41.97 7.03 12.84
N SER A 204 -41.50 8.27 12.91
CA SER A 204 -41.28 9.08 11.71
C SER A 204 -40.16 8.44 10.86
N GLU A 205 -40.08 8.77 9.58
CA GLU A 205 -39.07 8.24 8.66
C GLU A 205 -38.44 9.37 7.86
N GLY A 206 -37.13 9.30 7.66
CA GLY A 206 -36.36 10.34 6.99
C GLY A 206 -35.06 9.80 6.41
N VAL A 207 -34.50 10.53 5.45
CA VAL A 207 -33.21 10.22 4.82
C VAL A 207 -32.10 10.89 5.62
N ALA A 208 -31.03 10.15 5.91
CA ALA A 208 -29.84 10.70 6.56
C ALA A 208 -29.05 11.63 5.62
N PRO A 209 -28.28 12.60 6.13
CA PRO A 209 -28.12 12.95 7.55
C PRO A 209 -29.40 13.50 8.20
N LEU A 210 -29.72 13.00 9.40
CA LEU A 210 -30.84 13.47 10.22
C LEU A 210 -30.33 14.36 11.36
N GLY A 211 -31.06 15.42 11.67
CA GLY A 211 -30.54 16.38 12.65
C GLY A 211 -31.22 17.74 12.67
N TYR A 212 -30.50 18.76 13.11
CA TYR A 212 -30.84 20.17 12.98
C TYR A 212 -29.59 21.04 13.17
N GLY A 213 -29.68 22.32 12.85
CA GLY A 213 -28.62 23.31 13.12
C GLY A 213 -27.61 23.48 11.99
N ASP A 214 -27.39 22.45 11.17
CA ASP A 214 -26.42 22.47 10.07
C ASP A 214 -27.03 22.38 8.66
N ASP A 215 -26.33 22.97 7.68
CA ASP A 215 -26.73 23.00 6.26
C ASP A 215 -26.67 21.62 5.57
N HIS A 216 -25.91 20.67 6.12
CA HIS A 216 -25.76 19.33 5.56
C HIS A 216 -26.90 18.37 5.97
N ILE A 217 -27.78 18.79 6.87
CA ILE A 217 -28.93 18.00 7.34
C ILE A 217 -29.96 17.86 6.23
N VAL A 218 -30.27 16.61 5.87
CA VAL A 218 -31.28 16.26 4.87
C VAL A 218 -32.67 16.16 5.52
N THR A 219 -32.78 15.49 6.66
CA THR A 219 -34.04 15.40 7.41
C THR A 219 -33.93 16.14 8.74
N THR A 220 -34.70 17.22 8.89
CA THR A 220 -34.80 17.93 10.16
C THR A 220 -35.63 17.14 11.18
N ILE A 221 -35.05 16.83 12.35
CA ILE A 221 -35.75 16.21 13.48
C ILE A 221 -36.16 17.27 14.51
N ASN A 222 -37.18 16.98 15.31
CA ASN A 222 -37.73 17.95 16.25
C ASN A 222 -36.97 17.95 17.58
N TYR A 223 -36.34 19.06 17.95
CA TYR A 223 -35.64 19.22 19.24
C TYR A 223 -36.54 19.66 20.40
N GLY A 224 -37.82 19.94 20.17
CA GLY A 224 -38.73 20.59 21.10
C GLY A 224 -39.14 22.00 20.64
N SER A 225 -39.79 22.76 21.52
CA SER A 225 -40.24 24.13 21.23
C SER A 225 -39.45 25.20 21.99
N ASP A 226 -38.45 24.80 22.76
CA ASP A 226 -37.63 25.67 23.59
C ASP A 226 -36.16 25.52 23.18
N GLU A 227 -35.61 26.54 22.50
CA GLU A 227 -34.22 26.53 22.02
C GLU A 227 -33.20 26.53 23.16
N SER A 228 -33.60 26.93 24.37
CA SER A 228 -32.75 26.89 25.57
C SER A 228 -32.92 25.60 26.37
N ASN A 229 -33.76 24.67 25.90
CA ASN A 229 -34.03 23.40 26.56
C ASN A 229 -34.49 22.34 25.55
N LYS A 230 -33.58 21.99 24.64
CA LYS A 230 -33.76 20.97 23.61
C LYS A 230 -33.75 19.56 24.22
N ARG A 231 -34.28 18.61 23.46
CA ARG A 231 -34.25 17.18 23.81
C ARG A 231 -32.81 16.69 23.86
N ALA A 232 -32.44 16.03 24.95
CA ALA A 232 -31.08 15.53 25.13
C ALA A 232 -30.73 14.41 24.15
N ALA A 233 -31.71 13.60 23.73
CA ALA A 233 -31.48 12.45 22.87
C ALA A 233 -32.46 12.34 21.70
N ALA A 234 -32.00 11.74 20.61
CA ALA A 234 -32.79 11.26 19.49
C ALA A 234 -32.43 9.81 19.17
N TYR A 235 -33.40 9.05 18.66
CA TYR A 235 -33.29 7.60 18.46
C TYR A 235 -33.57 7.25 17.01
N PHE A 236 -32.84 6.28 16.47
CA PHE A 236 -32.87 5.90 15.06
C PHE A 236 -32.88 4.38 14.94
N ARG A 237 -33.60 3.87 13.93
CA ARG A 237 -33.68 2.45 13.58
C ARG A 237 -33.65 2.29 12.06
N VAL A 238 -32.97 1.24 11.60
CA VAL A 238 -32.94 0.83 10.19
C VAL A 238 -32.72 -0.67 10.09
N GLU A 239 -33.36 -1.30 9.12
CA GLU A 239 -33.14 -2.70 8.78
C GLU A 239 -32.24 -2.80 7.54
N PHE A 240 -31.37 -3.80 7.52
CA PHE A 240 -30.51 -4.09 6.39
C PHE A 240 -30.33 -5.60 6.23
N GLU A 241 -30.01 -6.05 5.02
CA GLU A 241 -29.82 -7.47 4.71
C GLU A 241 -28.33 -7.80 4.61
N ALA A 242 -27.90 -8.83 5.33
CA ALA A 242 -26.56 -9.39 5.22
C ALA A 242 -26.59 -10.69 4.42
N GLY A 243 -25.69 -10.81 3.43
CA GLY A 243 -25.52 -12.02 2.63
C GLY A 243 -24.90 -13.19 3.40
N ALA A 244 -24.33 -14.16 2.70
CA ALA A 244 -23.64 -15.28 3.34
C ALA A 244 -22.42 -14.79 4.14
N LEU A 245 -22.36 -15.12 5.44
CA LEU A 245 -21.38 -14.57 6.39
C LEU A 245 -20.22 -15.53 6.70
N LYS A 246 -20.19 -16.72 6.07
CA LYS A 246 -19.24 -17.80 6.38
C LYS A 246 -17.76 -17.43 6.27
N SER A 247 -17.47 -16.28 5.66
CA SER A 247 -16.14 -15.77 5.46
C SER A 247 -15.95 -14.37 6.05
N LEU A 248 -16.88 -13.82 6.83
CA LEU A 248 -16.70 -12.48 7.40
C LEU A 248 -15.42 -12.44 8.28
N GLN A 249 -14.50 -11.53 7.97
CA GLN A 249 -13.30 -11.28 8.80
C GLN A 249 -13.58 -10.21 9.84
N GLU A 250 -14.09 -9.06 9.39
CA GLU A 250 -14.31 -7.88 10.23
C GLU A 250 -15.61 -7.18 9.87
N LEU A 251 -16.17 -6.46 10.84
CA LEU A 251 -17.40 -5.69 10.70
C LEU A 251 -17.16 -4.29 11.27
N TYR A 252 -17.64 -3.29 10.55
CA TYR A 252 -17.44 -1.88 10.87
C TYR A 252 -18.75 -1.12 10.89
N VAL A 253 -18.80 -0.13 11.79
CA VAL A 253 -19.81 0.93 11.78
C VAL A 253 -19.13 2.24 11.41
N ASP A 254 -19.63 2.88 10.35
CA ASP A 254 -19.22 4.20 9.90
C ASP A 254 -20.22 5.23 10.44
N LEU A 255 -19.89 5.90 11.54
CA LEU A 255 -20.82 6.75 12.29
C LEU A 255 -20.47 8.24 12.19
N MET A 256 -21.44 9.04 11.78
CA MET A 256 -21.49 10.48 12.02
C MET A 256 -22.42 10.75 13.21
N ARG A 257 -21.92 11.42 14.25
CA ARG A 257 -22.71 11.75 15.43
C ARG A 257 -22.23 13.05 16.08
N ASP A 258 -23.15 13.76 16.70
CA ASP A 258 -22.90 14.95 17.53
C ASP A 258 -23.98 15.01 18.64
N ASP A 259 -23.75 14.92 19.95
CA ASP A 259 -22.58 14.70 20.85
C ASP A 259 -21.95 13.32 21.01
N GLY A 260 -22.81 12.37 21.36
CA GLY A 260 -22.48 11.05 21.90
C GLY A 260 -23.42 10.02 21.31
N ALA A 261 -22.99 8.77 21.18
CA ALA A 261 -23.85 7.76 20.57
C ALA A 261 -23.64 6.36 21.13
N ALA A 262 -24.72 5.60 21.23
CA ALA A 262 -24.70 4.16 21.44
C ALA A 262 -25.39 3.46 20.26
N VAL A 263 -24.75 2.42 19.74
CA VAL A 263 -25.19 1.64 18.58
C VAL A 263 -25.47 0.22 19.02
N TYR A 264 -26.62 -0.29 18.59
CA TYR A 264 -27.12 -1.61 18.88
C TYR A 264 -27.31 -2.38 17.58
N LEU A 265 -26.77 -3.59 17.51
CA LEU A 265 -27.01 -4.53 16.42
C LEU A 265 -27.84 -5.68 16.97
N ASN A 266 -29.04 -5.86 16.43
CA ASN A 266 -29.99 -6.90 16.85
C ASN A 266 -30.24 -6.92 18.37
N GLY A 267 -30.35 -5.74 18.99
CA GLY A 267 -30.60 -5.58 20.43
C GLY A 267 -29.36 -5.62 21.32
N VAL A 268 -28.17 -5.96 20.78
CA VAL A 268 -26.90 -5.98 21.53
C VAL A 268 -26.16 -4.68 21.31
N GLU A 269 -25.73 -4.01 22.38
CA GLU A 269 -24.87 -2.83 22.28
C GLU A 269 -23.50 -3.23 21.73
N VAL A 270 -23.12 -2.71 20.57
CA VAL A 270 -21.87 -3.04 19.87
C VAL A 270 -20.87 -1.89 19.83
N LEU A 271 -21.33 -0.66 20.06
CA LEU A 271 -20.49 0.52 20.13
C LEU A 271 -21.13 1.54 21.08
N ARG A 272 -20.30 2.15 21.93
CA ARG A 272 -20.65 3.32 22.74
C ARG A 272 -19.49 4.31 22.64
N ASP A 273 -19.77 5.51 22.14
CA ASP A 273 -18.78 6.57 22.03
C ASP A 273 -19.27 7.87 22.67
N ASN A 274 -18.39 8.50 23.45
CA ASN A 274 -18.63 9.76 24.18
C ASN A 274 -19.92 9.79 25.03
N LEU A 275 -20.31 8.66 25.62
CA LEU A 275 -21.41 8.55 26.58
C LEU A 275 -20.91 8.00 27.92
N PRO A 276 -21.61 8.29 29.04
CA PRO A 276 -21.24 7.71 30.33
C PRO A 276 -21.48 6.19 30.34
N ASP A 277 -20.75 5.49 31.21
CA ASP A 277 -21.02 4.07 31.49
C ASP A 277 -22.38 3.88 32.19
N GLY A 278 -22.95 2.68 32.04
CA GLY A 278 -24.20 2.28 32.69
C GLY A 278 -25.46 2.54 31.86
N ASP A 279 -26.60 2.54 32.53
CA ASP A 279 -27.91 2.66 31.88
C ASP A 279 -28.10 4.06 31.28
N LEU A 280 -28.47 4.11 30.01
CA LEU A 280 -28.79 5.34 29.30
C LEU A 280 -30.29 5.66 29.41
N SER A 281 -30.61 6.95 29.42
CA SER A 281 -31.97 7.48 29.46
C SER A 281 -32.12 8.60 28.44
N PHE A 282 -33.35 8.96 28.07
CA PHE A 282 -33.60 10.07 27.13
C PHE A 282 -33.19 11.46 27.64
N THR A 283 -32.71 11.54 28.89
CA THR A 283 -32.14 12.75 29.52
C THR A 283 -30.64 12.64 29.76
N THR A 284 -30.02 11.50 29.43
CA THR A 284 -28.56 11.34 29.52
C THR A 284 -27.89 12.27 28.51
N LEU A 285 -26.80 12.90 28.93
CA LEU A 285 -25.99 13.78 28.08
C LEU A 285 -24.70 13.07 27.68
N ALA A 286 -24.12 13.49 26.56
CA ALA A 286 -22.78 13.10 26.15
C ALA A 286 -21.74 13.55 27.19
N SER A 287 -20.62 12.83 27.26
CA SER A 287 -19.56 13.10 28.27
C SER A 287 -18.75 14.35 27.96
N SER A 288 -18.67 14.75 26.69
CA SER A 288 -17.95 15.93 26.20
C SER A 288 -18.48 16.39 24.84
N ASN A 289 -18.02 17.53 24.30
CA ASN A 289 -18.39 17.94 22.95
C ASN A 289 -17.77 16.97 21.91
N ALA A 290 -18.43 16.76 20.76
CA ALA A 290 -17.81 16.00 19.69
C ALA A 290 -16.52 16.68 19.20
N THR A 291 -15.50 15.87 18.91
CA THR A 291 -14.22 16.36 18.34
C THR A 291 -14.37 16.82 16.89
N SER A 292 -15.40 16.33 16.19
CA SER A 292 -15.82 16.80 14.87
C SER A 292 -17.31 16.49 14.68
N GLN A 293 -18.08 17.50 14.30
CA GLN A 293 -19.55 17.45 14.17
C GLN A 293 -20.03 16.85 12.83
N THR A 294 -19.11 16.72 11.86
CA THR A 294 -19.40 16.22 10.49
C THR A 294 -18.47 15.09 10.04
N ALA A 295 -17.43 14.75 10.82
CA ALA A 295 -16.56 13.64 10.47
C ALA A 295 -17.27 12.31 10.73
N VAL A 296 -17.10 11.40 9.78
CA VAL A 296 -17.49 10.01 9.95
C VAL A 296 -16.32 9.25 10.53
N GLN A 297 -16.58 8.57 11.65
CA GLN A 297 -15.60 7.73 12.31
C GLN A 297 -15.96 6.27 12.08
N ARG A 298 -14.95 5.48 11.70
CA ARG A 298 -15.07 4.04 11.48
C ARG A 298 -14.66 3.29 12.74
N TRP A 299 -15.55 2.44 13.24
CA TRP A 299 -15.32 1.64 14.44
C TRP A 299 -15.46 0.15 14.13
N PRO A 300 -14.47 -0.69 14.48
CA PRO A 300 -14.66 -2.14 14.43
C PRO A 300 -15.68 -2.54 15.49
N ILE A 301 -16.60 -3.42 15.12
CA ILE A 301 -17.61 -3.98 16.03
C ILE A 301 -17.57 -5.51 16.01
N ASP A 302 -18.03 -6.14 17.09
CA ASP A 302 -18.09 -7.60 17.17
C ASP A 302 -19.12 -8.14 16.16
N PRO A 303 -18.69 -8.96 15.18
CA PRO A 303 -19.60 -9.53 14.19
C PRO A 303 -20.56 -10.58 14.78
N SER A 304 -20.36 -11.02 16.03
CA SER A 304 -21.16 -12.09 16.65
C SER A 304 -22.67 -11.81 16.74
N SER A 305 -23.05 -10.52 16.69
CA SER A 305 -24.44 -10.09 16.70
C SER A 305 -25.06 -9.96 15.30
N LEU A 306 -24.25 -10.05 14.23
CA LEU A 306 -24.73 -10.03 12.85
C LEU A 306 -25.27 -11.43 12.47
N VAL A 307 -26.42 -11.49 11.83
CA VAL A 307 -27.02 -12.73 11.32
C VAL A 307 -27.17 -12.71 9.81
N GLU A 308 -27.13 -13.88 9.16
CA GLU A 308 -27.48 -13.98 7.74
C GLU A 308 -28.96 -13.60 7.54
N GLY A 309 -29.25 -12.76 6.54
CA GLY A 309 -30.56 -12.19 6.28
C GLY A 309 -30.77 -10.84 6.96
N TRP A 310 -31.99 -10.58 7.44
CA TRP A 310 -32.37 -9.27 7.98
C TRP A 310 -31.76 -9.01 9.37
N ASN A 311 -31.17 -7.83 9.51
CA ASN A 311 -30.59 -7.29 10.72
C ASN A 311 -31.21 -5.93 11.02
N THR A 312 -31.25 -5.57 12.30
CA THR A 312 -31.69 -4.25 12.76
C THR A 312 -30.52 -3.52 13.40
N LEU A 313 -30.23 -2.32 12.90
CA LEU A 313 -29.35 -1.36 13.55
C LEU A 313 -30.21 -0.31 14.26
N ALA A 314 -29.94 -0.10 15.54
CA ALA A 314 -30.60 0.92 16.35
C ALA A 314 -29.54 1.84 16.97
N VAL A 315 -29.78 3.14 17.00
CA VAL A 315 -28.81 4.14 17.49
C VAL A 315 -29.53 5.16 18.36
N GLU A 316 -28.96 5.51 19.51
CA GLU A 316 -29.33 6.73 20.24
C GLU A 316 -28.18 7.74 20.17
N VAL A 317 -28.50 8.98 19.82
CA VAL A 317 -27.56 10.12 19.76
C VAL A 317 -27.95 11.11 20.84
N HIS A 318 -26.98 11.52 21.65
CA HIS A 318 -27.15 12.40 22.79
C HIS A 318 -26.33 13.67 22.62
N GLN A 319 -26.90 14.81 22.97
CA GLN A 319 -26.16 16.07 23.04
C GLN A 319 -25.38 16.17 24.35
N VAL A 320 -24.30 16.94 24.36
CA VAL A 320 -23.54 17.28 25.57
C VAL A 320 -24.29 18.30 26.45
N ASP A 321 -25.13 19.15 25.86
CA ASP A 321 -25.95 20.15 26.54
C ASP A 321 -27.31 20.32 25.84
N VAL A 322 -28.37 20.58 26.61
CA VAL A 322 -29.72 20.88 26.10
C VAL A 322 -29.83 22.23 25.37
N THR A 323 -28.77 23.04 25.38
CA THR A 323 -28.67 24.29 24.61
C THR A 323 -27.86 24.15 23.33
N SER A 324 -27.37 22.95 22.96
CA SER A 324 -26.54 22.77 21.76
C SER A 324 -27.21 23.32 20.52
N SER A 325 -26.43 23.92 19.61
CA SER A 325 -26.97 24.53 18.39
C SER A 325 -27.56 23.49 17.42
N ASP A 326 -26.97 22.31 17.41
CA ASP A 326 -27.06 21.29 16.37
C ASP A 326 -27.17 19.88 16.97
N LEU A 327 -27.51 18.95 16.09
CA LEU A 327 -27.40 17.51 16.26
C LEU A 327 -27.30 16.94 14.86
N SER A 328 -26.37 16.01 14.65
CA SER A 328 -26.16 15.37 13.35
C SER A 328 -26.03 13.86 13.51
N PHE A 329 -26.69 13.10 12.64
CA PHE A 329 -26.66 11.63 12.62
C PHE A 329 -26.67 11.08 11.19
N ASP A 330 -25.73 10.18 10.91
CA ASP A 330 -25.71 9.29 9.74
C ASP A 330 -24.91 8.04 10.08
N VAL A 331 -25.26 6.88 9.51
CA VAL A 331 -24.59 5.62 9.84
C VAL A 331 -24.54 4.67 8.63
N GLY A 332 -23.41 3.98 8.48
CA GLY A 332 -23.23 2.87 7.56
C GLY A 332 -22.67 1.63 8.25
N VAL A 333 -22.84 0.48 7.62
CA VAL A 333 -22.29 -0.81 8.07
C VAL A 333 -21.51 -1.44 6.92
N VAL A 334 -20.26 -1.79 7.19
CA VAL A 334 -19.34 -2.37 6.19
C VAL A 334 -18.76 -3.67 6.73
N ALA A 335 -18.77 -4.71 5.90
CA ALA A 335 -18.14 -6.00 6.16
C ALA A 335 -16.84 -6.11 5.36
N LEU A 336 -15.78 -6.64 5.97
CA LEU A 336 -14.59 -7.11 5.25
C LEU A 336 -14.65 -8.62 5.09
N LEU A 337 -14.67 -9.06 3.83
CA LEU A 337 -14.57 -10.47 3.44
C LEU A 337 -13.13 -10.78 3.04
N PRO A 338 -12.67 -12.04 3.15
CA PRO A 338 -11.40 -12.45 2.61
C PRO A 338 -11.41 -12.21 1.10
N PRO A 339 -10.21 -12.21 0.53
CA PRO A 339 -10.05 -12.12 -0.90
C PRO A 339 -10.73 -13.32 -1.59
N PRO A 340 -11.25 -13.15 -2.82
CA PRO A 340 -11.82 -14.25 -3.58
C PRO A 340 -10.77 -15.36 -3.77
N GLN A 341 -11.15 -16.62 -3.48
CA GLN A 341 -10.34 -17.79 -3.82
C GLN A 341 -10.50 -18.18 -5.29
#